data_AF-A0A0Q7Q3E9-F1
#
_entry.id   AF-A0A0Q7Q3E9-F1
#
_cell.length_a   1.000
_cell.length_b   1.000
_cell.length_c   1.000
_cell.angle_alpha   90.00
_cell.angle_beta   90.00
_cell.angle_gamma   90.00
#
_symmetry.space_group_name_H-M   'P 1'
#
loop_
_entity.id
_entity.type
_entity.pdbx_description
1 polymer ?
#
loop_
_entity_poly.entity_id
_entity_poly.type
_entity_poly.pdbx_seq_one_letter_code
_entity_poly.pdbx_strand_id
1 'polypeptide(L)'
;MSNVVQFLEALARNPKASSSEEFTALIASANLAPLIRKALLERDVALLCRELDARGAMCCMVFPADNEEPKEGDEQQDDNDTPEQEPSSKAA
;
A
#
# COMPACT_ATOMS: atom_id res chain seq x y z
N MET A 1 16.85 3.26 -8.08
CA MET A 1 15.40 3.03 -8.23
C MET A 1 15.03 3.03 -9.70
N SER A 2 14.16 2.12 -10.15
CA SER A 2 13.68 2.10 -11.55
C SER A 2 12.86 3.36 -11.87
N ASN A 3 12.98 3.88 -13.10
CA ASN A 3 12.27 5.10 -13.55
C ASN A 3 10.75 4.99 -13.35
N VAL A 4 10.19 3.80 -13.56
CA VAL A 4 8.74 3.55 -13.38
C VAL A 4 8.31 3.61 -11.91
N VAL A 5 9.13 3.12 -10.99
CA VAL A 5 8.82 3.17 -9.55
C VAL A 5 8.82 4.61 -9.05
N GLN A 6 9.80 5.42 -9.47
CA GLN A 6 9.85 6.85 -9.15
C GLN A 6 8.64 7.61 -9.72
N PHE A 7 8.23 7.29 -10.95
CA PHE A 7 7.04 7.86 -11.57
C PHE A 7 5.76 7.53 -10.77
N LEU A 8 5.55 6.25 -10.44
CA LEU A 8 4.39 5.79 -9.67
C LEU A 8 4.37 6.38 -8.26
N GLU A 9 5.53 6.50 -7.62
CA GLU A 9 5.68 7.15 -6.31
C GLU A 9 5.32 8.63 -6.37
N ALA A 10 5.81 9.37 -7.37
CA ALA A 10 5.50 10.78 -7.55
C ALA A 10 4.00 11.00 -7.79
N LEU A 11 3.37 10.11 -8.55
CA LEU A 11 1.92 10.10 -8.79
C LEU A 11 1.14 9.84 -7.50
N ALA A 12 1.57 8.87 -6.69
CA ALA A 12 0.92 8.54 -5.41
C ALA A 12 1.05 9.65 -4.37
N ARG A 13 2.18 10.37 -4.33
CA ARG A 13 2.42 11.48 -3.41
C ARG A 13 1.59 12.73 -3.71
N ASN A 14 1.20 12.93 -4.97
CA ASN A 14 0.40 14.06 -5.41
C ASN A 14 -0.87 13.58 -6.10
N PRO A 15 -1.82 12.98 -5.36
CA PRO A 15 -3.03 12.40 -5.93
C PRO A 15 -4.07 13.44 -6.37
N LYS A 16 -3.73 14.75 -6.35
CA LYS A 16 -4.61 15.79 -6.90
C LYS A 16 -5.03 15.34 -8.28
N ALA A 17 -6.34 15.43 -8.56
CA ALA A 17 -6.95 14.90 -9.78
C ALA A 17 -6.26 15.48 -11.01
N SER A 18 -5.22 14.79 -11.49
CA SER A 18 -4.60 15.11 -12.77
C SER A 18 -5.68 14.86 -13.80
N SER A 19 -5.95 15.85 -14.64
CA SER A 19 -6.85 15.64 -15.77
C SER A 19 -6.31 14.49 -16.64
N SER A 20 -7.17 13.87 -17.44
CA SER A 20 -6.72 12.80 -18.36
C SER A 20 -5.60 13.28 -19.29
N GLU A 21 -5.64 14.56 -19.68
CA GLU A 21 -4.63 15.22 -20.51
C GLU A 21 -3.31 15.41 -19.77
N GLU A 22 -3.36 15.89 -18.52
CA GLU A 22 -2.18 16.02 -17.66
C GLU A 22 -1.52 14.66 -17.40
N PHE A 23 -2.32 13.62 -17.14
CA PHE A 23 -1.81 12.27 -16.96
C PHE A 23 -1.11 11.74 -18.21
N THR A 24 -1.70 11.97 -19.40
CA THR A 24 -1.11 11.57 -20.68
C THR A 24 0.20 12.33 -20.94
N ALA A 25 0.25 13.63 -20.66
CA ALA A 25 1.44 14.46 -20.80
C ALA A 25 2.57 14.03 -19.83
N LEU A 26 2.21 13.65 -18.60
CA LEU A 26 3.16 13.09 -17.62
C LEU A 26 3.77 11.78 -18.10
N ILE A 27 2.97 10.87 -18.67
CA ILE A 27 3.48 9.62 -19.25
C ILE A 27 4.38 9.87 -20.45
N ALA A 28 4.00 10.82 -21.31
CA ALA A 28 4.77 11.16 -22.52
C ALA A 28 6.15 11.76 -22.20
N SER A 29 6.22 12.59 -21.16
CA SER A 29 7.47 13.19 -20.69
C SER A 29 8.32 12.23 -19.84
N ALA A 30 7.72 11.17 -19.28
CA ALA A 30 8.43 10.18 -18.50
C ALA A 30 9.24 9.21 -19.38
N ASN A 31 10.50 8.95 -18.99
CA ASN A 31 11.37 7.97 -19.64
C ASN A 31 11.04 6.53 -19.22
N LEU A 32 9.90 6.04 -19.72
CA LEU A 32 9.33 4.73 -19.41
C LEU A 32 9.49 3.74 -20.58
N ALA A 33 9.52 2.45 -20.31
CA ALA A 33 9.52 1.43 -21.36
C ALA A 33 8.22 1.49 -22.19
N PRO A 34 8.23 1.12 -23.50
CA PRO A 34 7.05 1.19 -24.35
C PRO A 34 5.83 0.42 -23.81
N LEU A 35 6.05 -0.80 -23.28
CA LEU A 35 4.97 -1.63 -22.72
C LEU A 35 4.38 -1.03 -21.44
N ILE A 36 5.22 -0.43 -20.59
CA ILE A 36 4.78 0.29 -19.39
C ILE A 36 3.93 1.51 -19.76
N ARG A 37 4.34 2.30 -20.77
CA ARG A 37 3.55 3.45 -21.25
C ARG A 37 2.18 3.02 -21.75
N LYS A 38 2.15 1.96 -22.57
CA LYS A 38 0.90 1.39 -23.07
C LYS A 38 -0.01 0.98 -21.91
N ALA A 39 0.53 0.21 -20.95
CA ALA A 39 -0.22 -0.24 -19.78
C ALA A 39 -0.82 0.92 -18.97
N LEU A 40 -0.05 2.00 -18.76
CA LEU A 40 -0.52 3.19 -18.04
C LEU A 40 -1.62 3.95 -18.79
N LEU A 41 -1.48 4.13 -20.12
CA LEU A 41 -2.47 4.83 -20.94
C LEU A 41 -3.79 4.05 -21.05
N GLU A 42 -3.72 2.73 -21.20
CA GLU A 42 -4.89 1.84 -21.31
C GLU A 42 -5.48 1.45 -19.94
N ARG A 43 -4.86 1.90 -18.83
CA ARG A 43 -5.20 1.48 -17.46
C ARG A 43 -5.16 -0.05 -17.27
N ASP A 44 -4.29 -0.73 -18.01
CA ASP A 44 -4.09 -2.17 -17.94
C ASP A 44 -3.20 -2.54 -16.75
N VAL A 45 -3.85 -2.76 -15.61
CA VAL A 45 -3.18 -3.15 -14.36
C VAL A 45 -2.49 -4.50 -14.50
N ALA A 46 -3.06 -5.46 -15.23
CA ALA A 46 -2.49 -6.79 -15.37
C ALA A 46 -1.19 -6.76 -16.16
N LEU A 47 -1.17 -6.02 -17.28
CA LEU A 47 0.05 -5.77 -18.04
C LEU A 47 1.08 -5.03 -17.21
N LEU A 48 0.68 -3.97 -16.50
CA LEU A 48 1.59 -3.19 -15.65
C LEU A 48 2.23 -4.08 -14.57
N CYS A 49 1.43 -4.91 -13.87
CA CYS A 49 1.95 -5.85 -12.88
C CYS A 49 2.92 -6.87 -13.48
N ARG A 50 2.60 -7.42 -14.67
CA ARG A 50 3.47 -8.38 -15.35
C ARG A 50 4.83 -7.76 -15.73
N GLU A 51 4.82 -6.57 -16.30
CA GLU A 51 6.06 -5.89 -16.72
C GLU A 51 6.91 -5.43 -15.53
N LEU A 52 6.29 -5.21 -14.37
CA LEU A 52 6.97 -4.85 -13.13
C LEU A 52 7.36 -6.05 -12.25
N ASP A 53 7.00 -7.27 -12.67
CA ASP A 53 7.05 -8.48 -11.84
C ASP A 53 6.40 -8.26 -10.44
N ALA A 54 5.37 -7.41 -10.41
CA ALA A 54 4.66 -7.06 -9.19
C ALA A 54 3.66 -8.17 -8.86
N ARG A 55 3.85 -8.83 -7.71
CA ARG A 55 2.89 -9.82 -7.22
C ARG A 55 1.68 -9.11 -6.61
N GLY A 56 0.52 -9.21 -7.28
CA GLY A 56 -0.72 -8.57 -6.85
C GLY A 56 -1.30 -9.10 -5.54
N ALA A 57 -0.89 -10.29 -5.10
CA ALA A 57 -1.26 -10.85 -3.80
C ALA A 57 -0.06 -11.56 -3.17
N MET A 58 0.32 -11.14 -1.97
CA MET A 58 1.24 -11.86 -1.10
C MET A 58 0.40 -12.32 0.11
N CYS A 59 0.27 -13.64 0.29
CA CYS A 59 -0.37 -14.20 1.46
C CYS A 59 0.72 -14.67 2.42
N CYS A 60 0.83 -14.01 3.57
CA CYS A 60 1.67 -14.47 4.67
C CYS A 60 0.82 -15.37 5.56
N MET A 61 0.96 -16.69 5.41
CA MET A 61 0.37 -17.63 6.37
C MET A 61 1.23 -17.66 7.62
N VAL A 62 0.67 -17.21 8.74
CA VAL A 62 1.25 -17.39 10.06
C VAL A 62 0.59 -18.60 10.68
N PHE A 63 1.37 -19.65 10.93
CA PHE A 63 0.89 -20.76 11.74
C PHE A 63 1.07 -20.39 13.21
N PRO A 64 0.04 -20.54 14.05
CA PRO A 64 0.23 -20.46 15.49
C PRO A 64 1.26 -21.52 15.89
N ALA A 65 2.15 -21.18 16.83
CA ALA A 65 2.99 -22.19 17.45
C ALA A 65 2.07 -23.22 18.13
N ASP A 66 2.35 -24.52 17.93
CA ASP A 66 1.76 -25.54 18.78
C ASP A 66 2.13 -25.17 20.23
N ASN A 67 1.12 -25.08 21.10
CA ASN A 67 1.25 -24.76 22.52
C ASN A 67 2.51 -25.42 23.14
N GLU A 68 3.63 -24.72 23.17
CA GLU A 68 4.51 -24.82 24.31
C GLU A 68 3.77 -24.09 25.42
N GLU A 69 3.33 -24.85 26.41
CA GLU A 69 2.71 -24.32 27.62
C GLU A 69 3.49 -23.07 28.08
N PRO A 70 2.81 -21.98 28.47
CA PRO A 70 3.51 -20.81 28.99
C PRO A 70 4.38 -21.28 30.14
N LYS A 71 5.71 -21.10 30.03
CA LYS A 71 6.55 -21.15 31.21
C LYS A 71 6.05 -20.02 32.11
N GLU A 72 5.45 -20.37 33.24
CA GLU A 72 5.16 -19.44 34.32
C GLU A 72 6.43 -18.61 34.59
N GLY A 73 6.42 -17.32 34.24
CA GLY A 73 7.51 -16.44 34.67
C GLY A 73 7.86 -15.19 33.86
N ASP A 74 7.34 -14.96 32.65
CA ASP A 74 7.59 -13.67 31.97
C ASP A 74 6.35 -12.77 32.06
N GLU A 75 6.38 -11.94 33.09
CA GLU A 75 5.47 -10.82 33.33
C GLU A 75 5.48 -9.88 32.11
N GLN A 76 4.40 -9.91 31.33
CA GLN A 76 4.13 -8.91 30.29
C GLN A 76 3.96 -7.54 30.96
N GLN A 77 4.90 -6.63 30.70
CA GLN A 77 4.70 -5.21 30.90
C GLN A 77 3.64 -4.73 29.91
N ASP A 78 2.47 -4.39 30.46
CA ASP A 78 1.31 -3.82 29.79
C ASP A 78 1.63 -2.38 29.35
N ASP A 79 1.99 -2.18 28.08
CA ASP A 79 2.07 -0.85 27.48
C ASP A 79 0.66 -0.47 26.98
N ASN A 80 -0.12 0.03 27.94
CA ASN A 80 -1.49 0.50 27.77
C ASN A 80 -1.51 1.80 26.96
N ASP A 81 -1.84 1.71 25.67
CA ASP A 81 -2.16 2.88 24.84
C ASP A 81 -3.59 2.75 24.28
N THR A 82 -4.58 2.93 25.17
CA THR A 82 -6.00 3.02 24.80
C THR A 82 -6.43 4.48 24.81
N PRO A 83 -6.94 5.06 23.69
CA PRO A 83 -7.38 6.45 23.67
C PRO A 83 -8.74 6.61 24.36
N GLU A 84 -8.79 7.49 25.38
CA GLU A 84 -9.99 7.81 26.15
C GLU A 84 -11.12 8.36 25.25
N GLN A 85 -12.23 7.63 25.18
CA GLN A 85 -13.51 8.19 24.72
C GLN A 85 -14.30 8.72 25.92
N GLU A 86 -14.54 10.03 25.96
CA GLU A 86 -15.43 10.65 26.95
C GLU A 86 -16.88 10.18 26.76
N PRO A 87 -17.56 9.67 27.81
CA PRO A 87 -19.00 9.41 27.72
C PRO A 87 -19.80 10.67 28.09
N SER A 88 -20.44 11.24 27.07
CA SER A 88 -21.64 12.07 27.21
C SER A 88 -22.84 11.18 27.59
N SER A 89 -23.56 11.50 28.68
CA SER A 89 -24.99 11.19 28.97
C SER A 89 -25.32 11.66 30.39
N LYS A 90 -26.09 12.73 30.63
CA LYS A 90 -27.57 12.83 30.65
C LYS A 90 -28.29 11.88 31.61
N ALA A 91 -28.71 12.45 32.74
CA ALA A 91 -29.94 12.29 33.54
C ALA A 91 -30.46 10.89 33.94
N ALA A 92 -30.62 10.72 35.26
CA ALA A 92 -31.82 10.16 35.91
C ALA A 92 -31.99 10.79 37.29
#